data_AF-A0A1F8MY86-F1
#
_entry.id   AF-A0A1F8MY86-F1
#
_cell.length_a   1.000
_cell.length_b   1.000
_cell.length_c   1.000
_cell.angle_alpha   90.00
_cell.angle_beta   90.00
_cell.angle_gamma   90.00
#
_symmetry.space_group_name_H-M   'P 1'
#
loop_
_entity.id
_entity.type
_entity.pdbx_description
1 polymer ?
#
loop_
_entity_poly.entity_id
_entity_poly.type
_entity_poly.pdbx_seq_one_letter_code
_entity_poly.pdbx_strand_id
1 'polypeptide(L)'
;METFYGSGHMPGDPKLGRVELDIDWTKKEIEVRLPQAKGAVTSWPGLLVQTFGTDEAAFRTKGIPPLVTHWWHIIRYSEKNLWIMVLGLPDVEGVWPTCSFGLKRL
;
A
#
# COMPACT_ATOMS: atom_id res chain seq x y z
N MET A 1 -11.02 -6.37 -11.37
CA MET A 1 -9.64 -6.14 -10.94
C MET A 1 -9.07 -4.92 -11.65
N GLU A 2 -8.47 -4.01 -10.90
CA GLU A 2 -7.85 -2.77 -11.38
C GLU A 2 -6.40 -2.72 -10.89
N THR A 3 -5.49 -2.20 -11.71
CA THR A 3 -4.10 -2.00 -11.30
C THR A 3 -3.77 -0.52 -11.25
N PHE A 4 -3.14 -0.11 -10.16
CA PHE A 4 -2.67 1.25 -9.95
C PHE A 4 -1.16 1.25 -9.72
N TYR A 5 -0.47 2.29 -10.15
CA TYR A 5 0.98 2.42 -10.04
C TYR A 5 1.42 3.84 -9.68
N GLY A 6 2.59 3.94 -9.06
CA GLY A 6 3.19 5.21 -8.66
C GLY A 6 4.46 4.97 -7.86
N SER A 7 4.89 5.97 -7.11
CA SER A 7 6.10 5.89 -6.30
C SER A 7 5.90 6.56 -4.94
N GLY A 8 6.53 6.00 -3.91
CA GLY A 8 6.46 6.51 -2.53
C GLY A 8 7.67 6.11 -1.69
N HIS A 9 7.90 6.86 -0.61
CA HIS A 9 8.88 6.52 0.42
C HIS A 9 8.16 5.68 1.47
N MET A 10 8.26 4.36 1.36
CA MET A 10 7.58 3.45 2.28
C MET A 10 8.17 3.55 3.69
N PRO A 11 7.35 3.47 4.76
CA PRO A 11 7.88 3.45 6.13
C PRO A 11 8.88 2.31 6.29
N GLY A 12 10.11 2.66 6.71
CA GLY A 12 11.23 1.73 6.86
C GLY A 12 12.14 1.60 5.62
N ASP A 13 11.77 2.15 4.47
CA ASP A 13 12.66 2.22 3.30
C ASP A 13 13.04 3.69 3.00
N PRO A 14 14.31 4.08 3.13
CA PRO A 14 14.74 5.43 2.83
C PRO A 14 14.66 5.77 1.33
N LYS A 15 14.53 4.76 0.45
CA LYS A 15 14.52 4.98 -1.00
C LYS A 15 13.10 5.17 -1.52
N LEU A 16 12.99 6.02 -2.54
CA LEU A 16 11.78 6.10 -3.35
C LEU A 16 11.62 4.79 -4.13
N GLY A 17 10.55 4.06 -3.86
CA GLY A 17 10.22 2.80 -4.54
C GLY A 17 9.00 2.95 -5.44
N ARG A 18 8.92 2.13 -6.50
CA ARG A 18 7.67 1.99 -7.26
C ARG A 18 6.73 1.11 -6.45
N VAL A 19 5.48 1.52 -6.39
CA VAL A 19 4.40 0.80 -5.73
C VAL A 19 3.34 0.52 -6.77
N GLU A 20 2.86 -0.72 -6.80
CA GLU A 20 1.68 -1.10 -7.56
C GLU A 20 0.65 -1.72 -6.62
N LEU A 21 -0.62 -1.47 -6.91
CA LEU A 21 -1.75 -2.08 -6.22
C LEU A 21 -2.65 -2.75 -7.25
N ASP A 22 -2.88 -4.05 -7.10
CA ASP A 22 -4.02 -4.70 -7.72
C ASP A 22 -5.18 -4.71 -6.74
N ILE A 23 -6.35 -4.28 -7.19
CA ILE A 23 -7.54 -4.17 -6.33
C ILE A 23 -8.73 -4.82 -7.03
N ASP A 24 -9.38 -5.74 -6.33
CA ASP A 24 -10.74 -6.18 -6.59
C ASP A 24 -11.65 -5.71 -5.45
N TRP A 25 -12.32 -4.58 -5.68
CA TRP A 25 -13.19 -3.92 -4.71
C TRP A 25 -14.35 -4.82 -4.24
N THR A 26 -14.92 -5.60 -5.15
CA THR A 26 -16.06 -6.47 -4.89
C THR A 26 -15.64 -7.67 -4.05
N LYS A 27 -14.51 -8.28 -4.39
CA LYS A 27 -13.97 -9.44 -3.65
C LYS A 27 -13.22 -9.04 -2.38
N LYS A 28 -12.93 -7.74 -2.21
CA LYS A 28 -12.08 -7.22 -1.11
C LYS A 28 -10.68 -7.85 -1.14
N GLU A 29 -10.15 -8.02 -2.34
CA GLU A 29 -8.82 -8.55 -2.57
C GLU A 29 -7.91 -7.39 -2.99
N ILE A 30 -6.78 -7.25 -2.31
CA ILE A 30 -5.76 -6.26 -2.63
C ILE A 30 -4.41 -6.95 -2.61
N GLU A 31 -3.58 -6.70 -3.62
CA GLU A 31 -2.19 -7.14 -3.67
C GLU A 31 -1.29 -5.91 -3.82
N VAL A 32 -0.34 -5.75 -2.90
CA VAL A 32 0.70 -4.72 -2.98
C VAL A 32 1.91 -5.31 -3.68
N ARG A 33 2.40 -4.67 -4.74
CA ARG A 33 3.64 -5.08 -5.41
C ARG A 33 4.69 -3.99 -5.32
N LEU A 34 5.91 -4.41 -4.97
CA LEU A 34 7.10 -3.57 -4.94
C LEU A 34 8.15 -4.22 -5.85
N PRO A 35 8.15 -3.91 -7.16
CA PRO A 35 9.01 -4.58 -8.13
C PRO A 35 10.52 -4.45 -7.84
N GLN A 36 10.93 -3.40 -7.12
CA GLN A 36 12.33 -3.16 -6.74
C GLN A 36 12.67 -3.65 -5.32
N ALA A 37 11.77 -4.34 -4.63
CA ALA A 37 12.06 -4.88 -3.31
C ALA A 37 13.28 -5.83 -3.38
N LYS A 38 14.19 -5.70 -2.41
CA LYS A 38 15.34 -6.58 -2.29
C LYS A 38 14.89 -7.94 -1.76
N GLY A 39 14.89 -8.97 -2.62
CA GLY A 39 14.61 -10.35 -2.23
C GLY A 39 13.81 -11.12 -3.29
N ALA A 40 13.39 -12.33 -2.93
CA ALA A 40 12.54 -13.16 -3.78
C ALA A 40 11.05 -12.76 -3.72
N VAL A 41 10.65 -12.04 -2.66
CA VAL A 41 9.27 -11.60 -2.46
C VAL A 41 9.13 -10.16 -2.96
N THR A 42 8.27 -9.97 -3.96
CA THR A 42 7.97 -8.67 -4.58
C THR A 42 6.48 -8.33 -4.50
N SER A 43 5.67 -9.19 -3.89
CA SER A 43 4.23 -8.99 -3.72
C SER A 43 3.77 -9.42 -2.33
N TRP A 44 2.79 -8.70 -1.79
CA TRP A 44 2.20 -8.94 -0.48
C TRP A 44 0.68 -8.80 -0.55
N PRO A 45 -0.08 -9.79 -0.06
CA PRO A 45 -1.52 -9.70 0.02
C PRO A 45 -1.93 -8.69 1.10
N GLY A 46 -2.95 -7.92 0.79
CA GLY A 46 -3.70 -7.13 1.74
C GLY A 46 -4.52 -8.04 2.65
N LEU A 47 -4.36 -7.87 3.95
CA LEU A 47 -5.06 -8.60 5.00
C LEU A 47 -6.06 -7.67 5.70
N LEU A 48 -7.16 -8.26 6.19
CA LEU A 48 -8.22 -7.52 6.88
C LEU A 48 -8.77 -6.37 6.02
N VAL A 49 -8.97 -6.64 4.72
CA VAL A 49 -9.42 -5.63 3.77
C VAL A 49 -10.87 -5.23 4.07
N GLN A 50 -11.05 -3.95 4.36
CA GLN A 50 -12.35 -3.31 4.47
C GLN A 50 -12.48 -2.31 3.32
N THR A 51 -13.55 -2.42 2.55
CA THR A 51 -13.89 -1.49 1.46
C THR A 51 -15.15 -0.70 1.82
N PHE A 52 -15.19 0.57 1.39
CA PHE A 52 -16.37 1.41 1.42
C PHE A 52 -16.73 1.75 -0.02
N GLY A 53 -17.59 0.92 -0.62
CA GLY A 53 -17.86 0.95 -2.04
C GLY A 53 -16.59 0.67 -2.87
N THR A 54 -16.44 1.40 -3.96
CA THR A 54 -15.27 1.33 -4.86
C THR A 54 -14.28 2.48 -4.65
N ASP A 55 -14.53 3.30 -3.63
CA ASP A 55 -13.88 4.60 -3.48
C ASP A 55 -12.88 4.62 -2.33
N GLU A 56 -12.98 3.70 -1.37
CA GLU A 56 -12.09 3.71 -0.21
C GLU A 56 -11.84 2.29 0.29
N ALA A 57 -10.63 2.03 0.75
CA ALA A 57 -10.33 0.80 1.48
C ALA A 57 -9.27 1.01 2.57
N ALA A 58 -9.33 0.18 3.59
CA ALA A 58 -8.31 0.04 4.61
C ALA A 58 -7.88 -1.42 4.74
N PHE A 59 -6.59 -1.66 4.87
CA PHE A 59 -6.04 -3.01 5.00
C PHE A 59 -4.65 -2.98 5.65
N ARG A 60 -4.10 -4.15 5.98
CA ARG A 60 -2.71 -4.27 6.42
C ARG A 60 -1.92 -5.27 5.58
N THR A 61 -0.63 -5.06 5.45
CA THR A 61 0.31 -6.06 4.92
C THR A 61 1.27 -6.50 6.01
N LYS A 62 1.81 -7.71 5.91
CA LYS A 62 2.81 -8.23 6.85
C LYS A 62 4.09 -8.55 6.10
N GLY A 63 5.22 -8.10 6.64
CA GLY A 63 6.52 -8.47 6.13
C GLY A 63 6.90 -7.74 4.84
N ILE A 64 6.30 -6.57 4.58
CA ILE A 64 6.80 -5.70 3.51
C ILE A 64 8.18 -5.18 3.93
N PRO A 65 9.23 -5.32 3.09
CA PRO A 65 10.57 -4.80 3.32
C PRO A 65 10.52 -3.36 3.83
N PRO A 66 11.13 -3.09 5.00
CA PRO A 66 12.06 -3.93 5.77
C PRO A 66 11.43 -4.92 6.78
N LEU A 67 10.48 -5.77 6.37
CA LEU A 67 9.75 -6.77 7.18
C LEU A 67 8.82 -6.17 8.24
N VAL A 68 8.33 -4.95 8.01
CA VAL A 68 7.38 -4.30 8.91
C VAL A 68 5.93 -4.66 8.53
N THR A 69 5.03 -4.47 9.50
CA THR A 69 3.59 -4.45 9.21
C THR A 69 3.22 -3.03 8.82
N HIS A 70 2.52 -2.88 7.70
CA HIS A 70 2.00 -1.59 7.25
C HIS A 70 0.48 -1.60 7.29
N TRP A 71 -0.10 -0.50 7.75
CA TRP A 71 -1.51 -0.18 7.60
C TRP A 71 -1.67 0.76 6.42
N TRP A 72 -2.63 0.47 5.56
CA TRP A 72 -2.88 1.19 4.34
C TRP A 72 -4.28 1.77 4.40
N HIS A 73 -4.39 3.04 4.04
CA HIS A 73 -5.65 3.70 3.77
C HIS A 73 -5.60 4.25 2.35
N ILE A 74 -6.52 3.81 1.50
CA ILE A 74 -6.60 4.20 0.10
C ILE A 74 -7.92 4.93 -0.14
N ILE A 75 -7.85 6.04 -0.88
CA ILE A 75 -9.00 6.86 -1.26
C ILE A 75 -8.92 7.14 -2.76
N ARG A 76 -9.98 6.83 -3.49
CA ARG A 76 -10.18 7.18 -4.89
C ARG A 76 -10.60 8.64 -4.96
N TYR A 77 -9.73 9.47 -5.52
CA TYR A 77 -10.08 10.87 -5.78
C TYR A 77 -10.60 11.09 -7.20
N SER A 78 -10.33 10.16 -8.12
CA SER A 78 -11.00 10.08 -9.43
C SER A 78 -10.93 8.65 -9.98
N GLU A 79 -11.69 8.35 -11.03
CA GLU A 79 -11.71 7.00 -11.65
C GLU A 79 -10.32 6.46 -12.02
N LYS A 80 -9.38 7.36 -12.28
CA LYS A 80 -8.01 7.03 -12.72
C LYS A 80 -6.98 7.14 -11.62
N ASN A 81 -7.32 7.51 -10.39
CA ASN A 81 -6.30 7.80 -9.41
C ASN A 81 -6.71 7.50 -7.97
N LEU A 82 -5.72 7.06 -7.20
CA LEU A 82 -5.81 6.85 -5.76
C LEU A 82 -4.87 7.81 -5.03
N TRP A 83 -5.29 8.21 -3.85
CA TRP A 83 -4.43 8.76 -2.81
C TRP A 83 -4.27 7.71 -1.71
N ILE A 84 -3.07 7.61 -1.15
CA ILE A 84 -2.71 6.57 -0.19
C ILE A 84 -2.05 7.20 1.01
N MET A 85 -2.41 6.74 2.20
CA MET A 85 -1.63 6.88 3.42
C MET A 85 -1.15 5.50 3.87
N VAL A 86 0.12 5.40 4.24
CA VAL A 86 0.72 4.19 4.82
C VAL A 86 1.27 4.52 6.19
N LEU A 87 0.96 3.68 7.18
CA LEU A 87 1.52 3.74 8.52
C LEU A 87 2.33 2.47 8.78
N GLY A 88 3.59 2.62 9.19
CA GLY A 88 4.38 1.52 9.74
C GLY A 88 4.10 1.30 11.22
N LEU A 89 4.61 0.21 11.79
CA LEU A 89 4.64 0.01 13.24
C LEU A 89 5.45 1.11 13.93
N PRO A 90 5.11 1.47 15.18
CA PRO A 90 5.87 2.46 15.93
C PRO A 90 7.32 2.00 16.14
N ASP A 91 8.24 2.94 16.13
CA ASP A 91 9.64 2.69 16.48
C ASP A 91 9.84 2.55 18.01
N VAL A 92 11.10 2.42 18.42
CA VAL A 92 11.47 2.27 19.84
C VAL A 92 11.09 3.46 20.71
N GLU A 93 10.86 4.63 20.11
CA GLU A 93 10.42 5.85 20.78
C GLU A 93 8.89 6.01 20.77
N GLY A 94 8.17 5.06 20.14
CA GLY A 94 6.72 5.10 19.99
C GLY A 94 6.25 5.98 18.83
N VAL A 95 7.15 6.47 17.97
CA VAL A 95 6.79 7.31 16.82
C VAL A 95 6.28 6.43 15.69
N TRP A 96 5.12 6.79 15.14
CA TRP A 96 4.52 6.08 14.01
C TRP A 96 5.06 6.64 12.70
N PRO A 97 5.88 5.90 11.94
CA PRO A 97 6.36 6.37 10.66
C PRO A 97 5.21 6.31 9.64
N THR A 98 4.94 7.43 8.99
CA THR A 98 3.86 7.55 8.01
C THR A 98 4.37 8.09 6.68
N CYS A 99 3.72 7.71 5.57
CA CYS A 99 3.90 8.38 4.29
C CYS A 99 2.58 8.49 3.53
N SER A 100 2.56 9.37 2.53
CA SER A 100 1.44 9.49 1.60
C SER A 100 1.91 9.71 0.18
N PHE A 101 1.21 9.13 -0.79
CA PHE A 101 1.51 9.28 -2.20
C PHE A 101 0.28 9.02 -3.06
N GLY A 102 0.34 9.43 -4.33
CA GLY A 102 -0.70 9.17 -5.32
C GLY A 102 -0.34 8.01 -6.23
N LEU A 103 -1.33 7.21 -6.60
CA LEU A 103 -1.21 6.20 -7.65
C LEU A 103 -2.15 6.54 -8.81
N LYS A 104 -1.74 6.16 -10.03
CA LYS A 104 -2.52 6.29 -11.26
C LYS A 104 -2.92 4.90 -11.74
N ARG A 105 -4.11 4.77 -12.29
CA ARG A 105 -4.57 3.53 -12.93
C ARG A 105 -3.70 3.25 -14.16
N LEU A 106 -3.24 2.00 -14.31
CA LEU A 106 -2.61 1.52 -15.54
C LEU A 106 -3.64 1.36 -16.66
#